data_AF-A0A8H4B0X4-F1
#
_entry.id   AF-A0A8H4B0X4-F1
#
_cell.length_a   1.000
_cell.length_b   1.000
_cell.length_c   1.000
_cell.angle_alpha   90.00
_cell.angle_beta   90.00
_cell.angle_gamma   90.00
#
_symmetry.space_group_name_H-M   'P 1'
#
loop_
_entity.id
_entity.type
_entity.pdbx_description
1 polymer ?
#
loop_
_entity_poly.entity_id
_entity_poly.type
_entity_poly.pdbx_seq_one_letter_code
_entity_poly.pdbx_strand_id
1 'polypeptide(L)'
;MNNEEKKDKKDKKEKKRAKRAPLPKLDAERLLGEDGLRKLRMKSHELFINKREDPEKNLRNLMTFYQIWAHELFPSMKFRDAIVKTEKICREKRLNVYFQTLRAEKKNDQNDQNDKDSDLNLF
;
A
#
# COMPACT_ATOMS: atom_id res chain seq x y z
N MET A 1 22.68 41.27 63.25
CA MET A 1 22.13 42.11 62.16
C MET A 1 22.98 41.82 60.92
N ASN A 2 22.53 41.33 59.77
CA ASN A 2 21.22 41.05 59.16
C ASN A 2 21.49 39.95 58.09
N ASN A 3 20.69 38.89 58.05
CA ASN A 3 19.49 38.73 57.20
C ASN A 3 19.84 38.44 55.72
N GLU A 4 19.77 37.16 55.33
CA GLU A 4 18.73 36.59 54.46
C GLU A 4 18.94 36.92 52.97
N GLU A 5 19.27 35.90 52.17
CA GLU A 5 18.49 35.63 50.95
C GLU A 5 18.81 34.21 50.43
N LYS A 6 17.85 33.32 50.65
CA LYS A 6 17.73 32.04 49.95
C LYS A 6 17.41 32.33 48.48
N LYS A 7 18.10 31.66 47.55
CA LYS A 7 17.68 31.58 46.15
C LYS A 7 17.55 30.12 45.73
N ASP A 8 16.34 29.61 45.90
CA ASP A 8 15.84 28.36 45.33
C ASP A 8 16.09 28.31 43.82
N LYS A 9 17.07 27.51 43.39
CA LYS A 9 17.19 27.11 41.99
C LYS A 9 16.28 25.91 41.76
N LYS A 10 15.06 26.22 41.29
CA LYS A 10 14.05 25.28 40.81
C LYS A 10 14.58 24.55 39.58
N ASP A 11 15.14 23.36 39.78
CA ASP A 11 15.55 22.45 38.71
C ASP A 11 14.34 22.09 37.84
N LYS A 12 14.30 22.69 36.66
CA LYS A 12 13.29 22.48 35.62
C LYS A 12 13.52 21.09 35.03
N LYS A 13 12.92 20.05 35.65
CA LYS A 13 12.85 18.69 35.11
C LYS A 13 12.35 18.70 33.67
N GLU A 14 13.28 18.58 32.74
CA GLU A 14 13.04 18.47 31.32
C GLU A 14 12.33 17.14 31.05
N LYS A 15 11.03 17.22 30.70
CA LYS A 15 10.23 16.05 30.32
C LYS A 15 10.83 15.46 29.04
N LYS A 16 11.66 14.42 29.18
CA LYS A 16 12.15 13.59 28.06
C LYS A 16 10.94 13.10 27.28
N ARG A 17 10.66 13.71 26.13
CA ARG A 17 9.62 13.25 25.20
C ARG A 17 10.03 11.86 24.75
N ALA A 18 9.23 10.85 25.08
CA ALA A 18 9.43 9.48 24.61
C ALA A 18 9.61 9.54 23.08
N LYS A 19 10.75 9.03 22.59
CA LYS A 19 11.03 8.94 21.16
C LYS A 19 9.92 8.07 20.57
N ARG A 20 8.99 8.70 19.85
CA ARG A 20 7.97 7.99 19.07
C ARG A 20 8.70 6.98 18.20
N ALA A 21 8.25 5.72 18.23
CA ALA A 21 8.82 4.68 17.38
C ALA A 21 8.92 5.24 15.95
N PRO A 22 10.08 5.07 15.27
CA PRO A 22 10.22 5.56 13.91
C PRO A 22 9.07 4.96 13.10
N LEU A 23 8.27 5.83 12.48
CA LEU A 23 7.21 5.37 11.60
C LEU A 23 7.84 4.39 10.60
N PRO A 24 7.23 3.21 10.36
CA PRO A 24 7.77 2.23 9.43
C PRO A 24 8.11 2.96 8.14
N LYS A 25 9.40 2.95 7.81
CA LYS A 25 9.90 3.68 6.64
C LYS A 25 9.27 3.07 5.41
N LEU A 26 8.75 3.96 4.59
CA LEU A 26 8.03 3.61 3.39
C LEU A 26 9.04 3.21 2.32
N ASP A 27 9.32 1.91 2.27
CA ASP A 27 10.31 1.36 1.36
C ASP A 27 9.63 0.51 0.28
N ALA A 28 10.19 0.51 -0.92
CA ALA A 28 9.72 -0.33 -2.02
C ALA A 28 9.67 -1.82 -1.63
N GLU A 29 10.51 -2.25 -0.70
CA GLU A 29 10.48 -3.58 -0.06
C GLU A 29 9.14 -3.89 0.59
N ARG A 30 8.54 -2.91 1.30
CA ARG A 30 7.25 -3.12 1.99
C ARG A 30 6.10 -3.21 0.99
N LEU A 31 6.17 -2.45 -0.11
CA LEU A 31 5.14 -2.50 -1.17
C LEU A 31 5.24 -3.80 -2.00
N LEU A 32 6.45 -4.30 -2.25
CA LEU A 32 6.69 -5.58 -2.92
C LEU A 32 6.50 -6.79 -2.00
N GLY A 33 6.59 -6.57 -0.69
CA GLY A 33 6.48 -7.60 0.33
C GLY A 33 5.09 -8.22 0.43
N GLU A 34 4.97 -9.16 1.37
CA GLU A 34 3.78 -9.97 1.56
C GLU A 34 2.53 -9.12 1.81
N ASP A 35 2.63 -8.08 2.65
CA ASP A 35 1.52 -7.20 3.02
C ASP A 35 1.12 -6.18 1.93
N GLY A 36 1.90 -6.03 0.86
CA GLY A 36 1.72 -5.01 -0.16
C GLY A 36 0.95 -5.50 -1.39
N LEU A 37 1.62 -5.45 -2.55
CA LEU A 37 1.05 -5.85 -3.84
C LEU A 37 0.76 -7.35 -3.92
N ARG A 38 1.51 -8.18 -3.18
CA ARG A 38 1.29 -9.63 -3.15
C ARG A 38 -0.05 -9.98 -2.52
N LYS A 39 -0.35 -9.42 -1.34
CA LYS A 39 -1.66 -9.54 -0.69
C LYS A 39 -2.78 -8.97 -1.53
N LEU A 40 -2.55 -7.83 -2.20
CA LEU A 40 -3.52 -7.25 -3.14
C LEU A 40 -3.87 -8.22 -4.27
N ARG A 41 -2.87 -8.89 -4.87
CA ARG A 41 -3.07 -9.90 -5.91
C ARG A 41 -3.89 -11.08 -5.39
N MET A 42 -3.59 -11.58 -4.19
CA MET A 42 -4.34 -12.70 -3.59
C MET A 42 -5.80 -12.32 -3.30
N LYS A 43 -6.02 -11.17 -2.67
CA LYS A 43 -7.37 -10.68 -2.35
C LYS A 43 -8.16 -10.20 -3.58
N SER A 44 -7.51 -10.02 -4.74
CA SER A 44 -8.20 -9.53 -5.94
C SER A 44 -9.35 -10.44 -6.42
N HIS A 45 -9.33 -11.72 -6.07
CA HIS A 45 -10.43 -12.64 -6.35
C HIS A 45 -11.69 -12.36 -5.52
N GLU A 46 -11.56 -11.67 -4.39
CA GLU A 46 -12.68 -11.27 -3.53
C GLU A 46 -13.41 -10.03 -4.09
N LEU A 47 -12.79 -9.29 -5.02
CA LEU A 47 -13.43 -8.19 -5.74
C LEU A 47 -14.44 -8.75 -6.74
N PHE A 48 -15.66 -8.95 -6.27
CA PHE A 48 -16.78 -9.30 -7.14
C PHE A 48 -17.39 -8.03 -7.77
N ILE A 49 -17.23 -7.90 -9.09
CA ILE A 49 -17.88 -6.84 -9.87
C ILE A 49 -19.06 -7.46 -10.62
N ASN A 50 -20.27 -7.14 -10.20
CA ASN A 50 -21.48 -7.67 -10.81
C ASN A 50 -21.96 -6.76 -11.95
N LYS A 51 -21.95 -7.26 -13.18
CA LYS A 51 -22.41 -6.49 -14.36
C LYS A 51 -23.90 -6.12 -14.33
N ARG A 52 -24.71 -6.84 -13.54
CA ARG A 52 -26.16 -6.57 -13.38
C ARG A 52 -26.47 -5.60 -12.25
N GLU A 53 -25.48 -5.30 -11.42
CA GLU A 53 -25.63 -4.42 -10.28
C GLU A 53 -25.31 -2.97 -10.65
N ASP A 54 -25.84 -2.05 -9.86
CA ASP A 54 -25.63 -0.61 -10.05
C ASP A 54 -24.12 -0.26 -10.12
N PRO A 55 -23.68 0.49 -11.16
CA PRO A 55 -22.29 0.91 -11.29
C PRO A 55 -21.75 1.67 -10.09
N GLU A 56 -22.59 2.47 -9.41
CA GLU A 56 -22.17 3.24 -8.24
C GLU A 56 -21.85 2.31 -7.06
N LYS A 57 -22.66 1.26 -6.86
CA LYS A 57 -22.41 0.22 -5.86
C LYS A 57 -21.14 -0.58 -6.16
N ASN A 58 -20.91 -0.97 -7.41
CA ASN A 58 -19.65 -1.63 -7.81
C ASN A 58 -18.44 -0.73 -7.53
N LEU A 59 -18.53 0.57 -7.83
CA LEU A 59 -17.47 1.54 -7.55
C LEU A 59 -17.22 1.70 -6.04
N ARG A 60 -18.27 1.73 -5.22
CA ARG A 60 -18.15 1.76 -3.75
C ARG A 60 -17.43 0.54 -3.20
N ASN A 61 -17.72 -0.65 -3.72
CA ASN A 61 -17.05 -1.89 -3.33
C ASN A 61 -15.57 -1.86 -3.72
N LEU A 62 -15.27 -1.43 -4.95
CA LEU A 62 -13.91 -1.25 -5.44
C LEU A 62 -13.13 -0.26 -4.55
N MET A 63 -13.73 0.87 -4.23
CA MET A 63 -13.11 1.90 -3.40
C MET A 63 -12.83 1.40 -1.98
N THR A 64 -13.81 0.74 -1.36
CA THR A 64 -13.68 0.16 -0.01
C THR A 64 -12.54 -0.86 0.05
N PHE A 65 -12.43 -1.72 -0.97
CA PHE A 65 -11.34 -2.70 -1.06
C PHE A 65 -9.95 -2.04 -1.04
N TYR A 66 -9.75 -1.03 -1.87
CA TYR A 66 -8.46 -0.31 -1.91
C TYR A 66 -8.22 0.50 -0.64
N GLN A 67 -9.25 1.04 0.00
CA GLN A 67 -9.13 1.72 1.28
C GLN A 67 -8.67 0.77 2.39
N ILE A 68 -9.25 -0.43 2.47
CA ILE A 68 -8.84 -1.46 3.43
C ILE A 68 -7.37 -1.84 3.18
N TRP A 69 -7.00 -2.16 1.94
CA TRP A 69 -5.63 -2.49 1.58
C TRP A 69 -4.65 -1.38 1.93
N ALA A 70 -4.97 -0.13 1.59
CA ALA A 70 -4.12 1.02 1.90
C ALA A 70 -4.01 1.25 3.41
N HIS A 71 -5.06 0.99 4.19
CA HIS A 71 -5.01 1.10 5.65
C HIS A 71 -4.18 -0.04 6.27
N GLU A 72 -4.24 -1.26 5.73
CA GLU A 72 -3.37 -2.37 6.13
C GLU A 72 -1.90 -2.04 5.88
N LEU A 73 -1.59 -1.33 4.79
CA LEU A 73 -0.23 -0.94 4.43
C LEU A 73 0.23 0.35 5.12
N PHE A 74 -0.70 1.28 5.38
CA PHE A 74 -0.45 2.64 5.86
C PHE A 74 -1.45 3.07 6.95
N PRO A 75 -1.42 2.48 8.16
CA PRO A 75 -2.42 2.73 9.19
C PRO A 75 -2.42 4.18 9.72
N SER A 76 -1.31 4.90 9.54
CA SER A 76 -1.17 6.28 10.02
C SER A 76 -1.48 7.34 8.95
N MET A 77 -1.75 6.95 7.70
CA MET A 77 -1.97 7.89 6.59
C MET A 77 -3.40 7.85 6.10
N LYS A 78 -3.90 9.00 5.61
CA LYS A 78 -5.17 9.05 4.89
C LYS A 78 -5.02 8.36 3.54
N PHE A 79 -6.11 7.77 3.05
CA PHE A 79 -6.12 7.05 1.77
C PHE A 79 -5.56 7.86 0.60
N ARG A 80 -5.91 9.15 0.52
CA ARG A 80 -5.41 10.04 -0.54
C ARG A 80 -3.89 10.19 -0.51
N ASP A 81 -3.32 10.37 0.69
CA ASP A 81 -1.88 10.51 0.86
C ASP A 81 -1.15 9.18 0.59
N ALA A 82 -1.78 8.08 1.00
CA ALA A 82 -1.32 6.72 0.67
C ALA A 82 -1.23 6.49 -0.84
N ILE A 83 -2.21 6.95 -1.64
CA ILE A 83 -2.16 6.85 -3.11
C ILE A 83 -0.99 7.65 -3.67
N VAL A 84 -0.88 8.94 -3.34
CA VAL A 84 0.18 9.82 -3.87
C VAL A 84 1.56 9.27 -3.53
N LYS A 85 1.71 8.71 -2.34
CA LYS A 85 2.96 8.14 -1.88
C LYS A 85 3.26 6.79 -2.55
N THR A 86 2.25 5.94 -2.74
CA THR A 86 2.37 4.70 -3.50
C THR A 86 2.77 4.98 -4.94
N GLU A 87 2.18 6.00 -5.59
CA GLU A 87 2.53 6.39 -6.95
C GLU A 87 4.02 6.77 -7.07
N LYS A 88 4.55 7.52 -6.11
CA LYS A 88 5.98 7.87 -6.08
C LYS A 88 6.87 6.63 -5.96
N ILE A 89 6.48 5.66 -5.14
CA ILE A 89 7.21 4.40 -4.95
C ILE A 89 7.13 3.53 -6.21
N CYS A 90 5.96 3.44 -6.86
CA CYS A 90 5.77 2.68 -8.10
C CYS A 90 6.63 3.18 -9.27
N ARG A 91 7.06 4.46 -9.26
CA ARG A 91 7.98 5.01 -10.27
C ARG A 91 9.44 4.59 -10.06
N GLU A 92 9.76 3.94 -8.95
CA GLU A 92 11.10 3.44 -8.67
C GLU A 92 11.47 2.28 -9.63
N LYS A 93 12.74 2.23 -10.04
CA LYS A 93 13.22 1.27 -11.05
C LYS A 93 12.87 -0.18 -10.71
N ARG A 94 13.00 -0.58 -9.44
CA ARG A 94 12.74 -1.95 -8.99
C ARG A 94 11.28 -2.37 -9.19
N LEU A 95 10.34 -1.49 -8.90
CA LEU A 95 8.91 -1.74 -9.12
C LEU A 95 8.57 -1.71 -10.60
N ASN A 96 9.21 -0.83 -11.38
CA ASN A 96 9.04 -0.85 -12.83
C ASN A 96 9.45 -2.20 -13.44
N VAL A 97 10.58 -2.78 -13.00
CA VAL A 97 10.99 -4.13 -13.42
C VAL A 97 9.93 -5.15 -13.02
N TYR A 98 9.46 -5.15 -11.77
CA TYR A 98 8.39 -6.04 -11.31
C TYR A 98 7.12 -5.95 -12.17
N PHE A 99 6.66 -4.72 -12.48
CA PHE A 99 5.49 -4.53 -13.35
C PHE A 99 5.74 -4.96 -14.80
N GLN A 100 6.97 -4.83 -15.31
CA GLN A 100 7.32 -5.36 -16.63
C GLN A 100 7.24 -6.89 -16.65
N THR A 101 7.75 -7.57 -15.62
CA THR A 101 7.64 -9.02 -15.48
C THR A 101 6.18 -9.47 -15.43
N LEU A 102 5.36 -8.82 -14.60
CA LEU A 102 3.92 -9.12 -14.53
C LEU A 102 3.18 -8.91 -15.86
N ARG A 103 3.57 -7.89 -16.65
CA ARG A 103 3.00 -7.67 -17.98
C ARG A 103 3.45 -8.73 -18.98
N ALA A 104 4.69 -9.19 -18.88
CA ALA A 104 5.21 -10.27 -19.72
C ALA A 104 4.52 -11.60 -19.40
N GLU A 105 4.35 -11.95 -18.11
CA GLU A 105 3.58 -13.12 -17.66
C GLU A 105 2.18 -13.13 -18.28
N LYS A 106 1.43 -12.03 -18.15
CA LYS A 106 0.09 -11.92 -18.73
C LYS A 106 0.06 -12.07 -20.26
N LYS A 107 1.08 -11.61 -20.97
CA LYS A 107 1.15 -11.75 -22.44
C LYS A 107 1.39 -13.20 -22.84
N ASN A 108 2.24 -13.91 -22.09
CA ASN A 108 2.51 -15.32 -22.34
C ASN A 108 1.25 -16.17 -22.10
N ASP A 109 0.52 -15.91 -21.01
CA ASP A 109 -0.74 -16.61 -20.71
C ASP A 109 -1.78 -16.45 -21.84
N GLN A 110 -1.86 -15.25 -22.45
CA GLN A 110 -2.76 -14.98 -23.57
C GLN A 110 -2.32 -15.68 -24.86
N ASN A 111 -1.02 -15.75 -25.13
CA ASN A 111 -0.51 -16.45 -26.31
C ASN A 111 -0.77 -17.96 -26.22
N ASP A 112 -0.54 -18.57 -25.04
CA ASP A 112 -0.83 -19.99 -24.79
C ASP A 112 -2.32 -20.35 -24.96
N GLN A 113 -3.22 -19.39 -24.73
CA GLN A 113 -4.67 -19.58 -24.96
C GLN A 113 -5.02 -19.47 -26.44
N ASN A 114 -4.42 -18.52 -27.16
CA ASN A 114 -4.62 -18.39 -28.60
C ASN A 114 -4.10 -19.60 -29.38
N ASP A 115 -2.99 -20.20 -28.96
CA ASP A 115 -2.43 -21.39 -29.62
C ASP A 115 -3.34 -22.62 -29.44
N LYS A 116 -3.93 -22.79 -28.24
CA LYS A 116 -4.89 -23.89 -27.97
C LYS A 116 -6.22 -23.73 -28.71
N ASP A 117 -6.72 -22.51 -28.84
CA ASP A 117 -7.93 -22.22 -29.62
C ASP A 117 -7.70 -22.37 -31.14
N SER A 118 -6.45 -22.21 -31.59
CA SER A 118 -6.05 -22.44 -32.98
C SER A 118 -6.00 -23.94 -33.31
N ASP A 119 -5.46 -24.76 -32.41
CA ASP A 119 -5.43 -26.22 -32.54
C ASP A 119 -6.83 -26.86 -32.49
N LEU A 120 -7.77 -26.26 -31.74
CA LEU A 120 -9.17 -26.70 -31.67
C LEU A 120 -10.02 -26.32 -32.90
N ASN A 121 -9.56 -25.37 -33.73
CA ASN A 121 -10.22 -24.98 -34.97
C ASN A 121 -9.68 -25.72 -36.21
N LEU A 122 -8.86 -26.76 -36.02
CA LEU A 122 -8.26 -27.55 -37.10
C LEU A 122 -9.04 -28.84 -37.44
N PHE A 123 -10.23 -29.07 -36.85
CA PHE A 123 -11.11 -30.20 -37.17
C PHE A 123 -12.51 -29.74 -37.59
#